data_AF-A0A955N0U0-F1
#
_entry.id   AF-A0A955N0U0-F1
#
_cell.length_a   1.000
_cell.length_b   1.000
_cell.length_c   1.000
_cell.angle_alpha   90.00
_cell.angle_beta   90.00
_cell.angle_gamma   90.00
#
_symmetry.space_group_name_H-M   'P 1'
#
loop_
_entity.id
_entity.type
_entity.pdbx_description
1 polymer ?
#
loop_
_entity_poly.entity_id
_entity_poly.type
_entity_poly.pdbx_seq_one_letter_code
_entity_poly.pdbx_strand_id
1 'polypeptide(L)'
;MFRNFLVIGYLSALLFLGVRGYLLEDTRFAWGMFRNQINYTVSYSWETESGERIQYKSGDELKRGEPRMVSSRRSHRTRYGIGAVRDWTYSYLKYLWEEHRPEDAVSIEAVIEYRINKGDELISETYRYPPRRESW
;
A
#
# COMPACT_ATOMS: atom_id res chain seq x y z
N MET A 1 -13.42 41.86 0.72
CA MET A 1 -12.12 41.20 0.40
C MET A 1 -11.96 39.85 1.08
N PHE A 2 -12.14 39.72 2.40
CA PHE A 2 -11.92 38.47 3.15
C PHE A 2 -12.66 37.24 2.60
N ARG A 3 -13.93 37.40 2.20
CA ARG A 3 -14.73 36.33 1.58
C ARG A 3 -14.12 35.77 0.28
N ASN A 4 -13.48 36.62 -0.52
CA ASN A 4 -12.87 36.20 -1.78
C ASN A 4 -11.58 35.40 -1.52
N PHE A 5 -10.79 35.77 -0.50
CA PHE A 5 -9.61 35.00 -0.10
C PHE A 5 -9.96 33.62 0.42
N LEU A 6 -11.03 33.48 1.21
CA LEU A 6 -11.51 32.17 1.67
C LEU A 6 -11.95 31.27 0.51
N VAL A 7 -12.68 31.81 -0.46
CA VAL A 7 -13.12 31.05 -1.64
C VAL A 7 -11.93 30.63 -2.49
N ILE A 8 -10.97 31.53 -2.73
CA ILE A 8 -9.74 31.20 -3.48
C ILE A 8 -8.93 30.13 -2.74
N GLY A 9 -8.74 30.27 -1.43
CA GLY A 9 -8.02 29.29 -0.62
C GLY A 9 -8.68 27.91 -0.66
N TYR A 10 -10.01 27.86 -0.57
CA TYR A 10 -10.77 26.61 -0.67
C TYR A 10 -10.63 25.96 -2.05
N LEU A 11 -10.77 26.73 -3.14
CA LEU A 11 -10.61 26.22 -4.51
C LEU A 11 -9.18 25.72 -4.78
N SER A 12 -8.17 26.45 -4.30
CA SER A 12 -6.77 26.04 -4.42
C SER A 12 -6.50 24.74 -3.66
N ALA A 13 -7.07 24.56 -2.46
CA ALA A 13 -6.95 23.32 -1.71
C ALA A 13 -7.60 22.12 -2.44
N LEU A 14 -8.77 22.33 -3.04
CA LEU A 14 -9.43 21.29 -3.85
C LEU A 14 -8.62 20.90 -5.09
N LEU A 15 -8.07 21.90 -5.81
CA LEU A 15 -7.20 21.66 -6.96
C LEU A 15 -5.93 20.91 -6.56
N PHE A 16 -5.31 21.30 -5.43
CA PHE A 16 -4.14 20.62 -4.91
C PHE A 16 -4.42 19.16 -4.58
N LEU A 17 -5.57 18.84 -3.96
CA LEU A 17 -5.97 17.45 -3.70
C LEU A 17 -6.16 16.66 -5.00
N GLY A 18 -6.76 17.27 -6.03
CA GLY A 18 -6.91 16.65 -7.35
C GLY A 18 -5.56 16.37 -8.02
N VAL A 19 -4.64 17.34 -8.04
CA VAL A 19 -3.29 17.18 -8.59
C VAL A 19 -2.49 16.13 -7.82
N ARG A 20 -2.55 16.16 -6.49
CA ARG A 20 -1.89 15.16 -5.63
C ARG A 20 -2.45 13.76 -5.90
N GLY A 21 -3.76 13.63 -6.04
CA GLY A 21 -4.41 12.36 -6.39
C GLY A 21 -4.00 11.85 -7.77
N TYR A 22 -3.76 12.75 -8.74
CA TYR A 22 -3.23 12.38 -10.05
C TYR A 22 -1.79 11.88 -9.97
N LEU A 23 -0.91 12.64 -9.32
CA LEU A 23 0.53 12.33 -9.23
C LEU A 23 0.84 11.07 -8.42
N LEU A 24 0.08 10.83 -7.35
CA LEU A 24 0.25 9.64 -6.51
C LEU A 24 -0.59 8.45 -6.99
N GLU A 25 -1.26 8.61 -8.13
CA GLU A 25 -2.24 7.68 -8.67
C GLU A 25 -3.27 7.23 -7.62
N ASP A 26 -3.62 8.13 -6.69
CA ASP A 26 -4.46 7.88 -5.54
C ASP A 26 -5.83 8.53 -5.69
N THR A 27 -6.79 7.69 -6.07
CA THR A 27 -8.18 8.07 -6.30
C THR A 27 -8.90 8.57 -5.04
N ARG A 28 -8.36 8.33 -3.83
CA ARG A 28 -8.90 8.85 -2.55
C ARG A 28 -8.93 10.38 -2.55
N PHE A 29 -7.86 11.01 -3.05
CA PHE A 29 -7.71 12.47 -3.07
C PHE A 29 -8.27 13.13 -4.33
N ALA A 30 -8.54 12.32 -5.37
CA ALA A 30 -9.04 12.78 -6.66
C ALA A 30 -10.57 12.72 -6.79
N TRP A 31 -11.32 12.55 -5.70
CA TRP A 31 -12.79 12.55 -5.74
C TRP A 31 -13.39 11.49 -6.68
N GLY A 32 -12.68 10.38 -6.91
CA GLY A 32 -13.11 9.35 -7.87
C GLY A 32 -13.03 9.77 -9.35
N MET A 33 -12.39 10.90 -9.67
CA MET A 33 -12.20 11.37 -11.06
C MET A 33 -11.36 10.40 -11.91
N PHE A 34 -10.44 9.67 -11.28
CA PHE A 34 -9.67 8.63 -11.97
C PHE A 34 -10.37 7.28 -11.78
N ARG A 35 -10.93 6.74 -12.87
CA ARG A 35 -11.62 5.44 -12.92
C ARG A 35 -10.69 4.23 -12.76
N ASN A 36 -9.46 4.45 -12.30
CA ASN A 36 -8.42 3.45 -12.27
C ASN A 36 -8.79 2.32 -11.30
N GLN A 37 -9.03 1.13 -11.84
CA GLN A 37 -9.20 -0.08 -11.06
C GLN A 37 -7.86 -0.80 -10.98
N ILE A 38 -7.44 -1.10 -9.77
CA ILE A 38 -6.21 -1.84 -9.53
C ILE A 38 -6.60 -3.26 -9.17
N ASN A 39 -6.05 -4.21 -9.93
CA ASN A 39 -6.08 -5.62 -9.56
C ASN A 39 -4.70 -5.97 -9.05
N TYR A 40 -4.59 -6.42 -7.81
CA TYR A 40 -3.30 -6.69 -7.19
C TYR A 40 -3.31 -7.96 -6.35
N THR A 41 -2.13 -8.51 -6.15
CA THR A 41 -1.82 -9.60 -5.25
C THR A 41 -0.68 -9.18 -4.34
N VAL A 42 -0.77 -9.52 -3.06
CA VAL A 42 0.33 -9.31 -2.12
C VAL A 42 0.84 -10.65 -1.63
N SER A 43 2.16 -10.76 -1.48
CA SER A 43 2.81 -11.90 -0.85
C SER A 43 3.79 -11.41 0.21
N TYR A 44 3.91 -12.15 1.30
CA TYR A 44 4.76 -11.79 2.43
C TYR A 44 5.80 -12.87 2.69
N SER A 45 7.00 -12.47 3.05
CA SER A 45 8.06 -13.37 3.49
C SER A 45 8.91 -12.75 4.59
N TRP A 46 9.18 -13.53 5.62
CA TRP A 46 10.20 -13.22 6.61
C TRP A 46 11.57 -13.56 6.04
N GLU A 47 12.55 -12.71 6.32
CA GLU A 47 13.96 -12.99 6.08
C GLU A 47 14.61 -13.26 7.44
N THR A 48 15.30 -14.39 7.56
CA THR A 48 15.94 -14.81 8.82
C THR A 48 17.40 -14.32 8.90
N GLU A 49 18.01 -14.43 10.07
CA GLU A 49 19.45 -14.15 10.26
C GLU A 49 20.36 -15.02 9.36
N SER A 50 19.92 -16.24 9.03
CA SER A 50 20.65 -17.14 8.11
C SER A 50 20.49 -16.75 6.63
N GLY A 51 19.66 -15.75 6.32
CA GLY A 51 19.32 -15.33 4.96
C GLY A 51 18.23 -16.18 4.30
N GLU A 52 17.57 -17.07 5.05
CA GLU A 52 16.45 -17.86 4.55
C GLU A 52 15.19 -16.99 4.42
N ARG A 53 14.38 -17.26 3.39
CA ARG A 53 13.09 -16.59 3.18
C ARG A 53 11.94 -17.53 3.54
N ILE A 54 11.28 -17.26 4.66
CA ILE A 54 10.13 -18.02 5.14
C ILE A 54 8.86 -17.34 4.65
N GLN A 55 8.09 -18.01 3.79
CA GLN A 55 6.85 -17.44 3.28
C GLN A 55 5.78 -17.33 4.38
N TYR A 56 5.26 -16.12 4.58
CA TYR A 56 4.17 -15.85 5.50
C TYR A 56 2.83 -15.86 4.76
N LYS A 57 1.86 -16.61 5.30
CA LYS A 57 0.50 -16.66 4.76
C LYS A 57 -0.42 -15.90 5.70
N SER A 58 -0.71 -14.65 5.34
CA SER A 58 -1.70 -13.87 6.08
C SER A 58 -3.09 -14.48 5.97
N GLY A 59 -3.85 -14.47 7.07
CA GLY A 59 -5.21 -14.99 7.10
C GLY A 59 -5.89 -15.01 8.46
N ASP A 60 -5.26 -15.60 9.48
CA ASP A 60 -5.94 -15.87 10.76
C ASP A 60 -6.03 -14.63 11.66
N GLU A 61 -4.99 -13.81 11.65
CA GLU A 61 -4.90 -12.50 12.28
C GLU A 61 -5.86 -11.47 11.65
N LEU A 62 -6.17 -11.62 10.37
CA LEU A 62 -7.08 -10.74 9.62
C LEU A 62 -8.58 -11.08 9.80
N LYS A 63 -8.93 -12.11 10.59
CA LYS A 63 -10.32 -12.57 10.79
C LYS A 63 -11.23 -11.57 11.50
N ARG A 64 -10.68 -10.56 12.20
CA ARG A 64 -11.45 -9.67 13.10
C ARG A 64 -11.69 -8.23 12.65
N GLY A 65 -11.27 -7.82 11.45
CA GLY A 65 -11.72 -6.51 10.92
C GLY A 65 -10.75 -5.72 10.05
N GLU A 66 -9.50 -6.16 9.87
CA GLU A 66 -8.59 -5.51 8.93
C GLU A 66 -8.96 -5.81 7.48
N PRO A 67 -8.71 -4.86 6.55
CA PRO A 67 -9.29 -4.95 5.23
C PRO A 67 -8.70 -6.16 4.51
N ARG A 68 -9.57 -7.07 4.04
CA ARG A 68 -9.25 -8.22 3.16
C ARG A 68 -8.23 -7.88 2.07
N MET A 69 -8.13 -6.60 1.72
CA MET A 69 -7.15 -5.94 0.86
C MET A 69 -5.67 -6.25 1.15
N VAL A 70 -5.27 -6.69 2.35
CA VAL A 70 -3.88 -7.10 2.65
C VAL A 70 -3.70 -8.62 2.79
N SER A 71 -4.73 -9.40 2.49
CA SER A 71 -4.61 -10.87 2.52
C SER A 71 -3.75 -11.38 1.36
N SER A 72 -2.89 -12.35 1.68
CA SER A 72 -1.91 -12.88 0.75
C SER A 72 -2.55 -13.78 -0.30
N ARG A 73 -1.93 -13.85 -1.49
CA ARG A 73 -2.27 -14.78 -2.59
C ARG A 73 -3.65 -14.63 -3.23
N ARG A 74 -4.56 -13.85 -2.64
CA ARG A 74 -5.85 -13.54 -3.25
C ARG A 74 -5.71 -12.29 -4.09
N SER A 75 -6.18 -12.34 -5.34
CA SER A 75 -6.30 -11.14 -6.15
C SER A 75 -7.40 -10.25 -5.59
N HIS A 76 -7.06 -8.99 -5.35
CA HIS A 76 -7.95 -7.96 -4.86
C HIS A 76 -8.21 -6.95 -5.96
N ARG A 77 -9.46 -6.49 -6.05
CA ARG A 77 -9.82 -5.37 -6.92
C ARG A 77 -10.20 -4.19 -6.06
N THR A 78 -9.50 -3.09 -6.24
CA THR A 78 -9.78 -1.84 -5.53
C THR A 78 -9.98 -0.69 -6.50
N ARG A 79 -10.86 0.23 -6.12
CA ARG A 79 -10.98 1.54 -6.77
C ARG A 79 -10.04 2.56 -6.14
N TYR A 80 -9.48 2.24 -4.98
CA TYR A 80 -8.45 3.03 -4.34
C TYR A 80 -7.14 2.86 -5.12
N GLY A 81 -6.45 3.96 -5.37
CA GLY A 81 -5.23 3.95 -6.15
C GLY A 81 -4.07 3.15 -5.55
N ILE A 82 -2.95 3.02 -6.27
CA ILE A 82 -1.85 2.16 -5.83
C ILE A 82 -1.24 2.69 -4.53
N GLY A 83 -1.20 4.01 -4.36
CA GLY A 83 -0.77 4.65 -3.13
C GLY A 83 -1.51 4.15 -1.88
N ALA A 84 -2.81 3.87 -1.98
CA ALA A 84 -3.56 3.30 -0.86
C ALA A 84 -3.11 1.88 -0.52
N VAL A 85 -2.84 1.06 -1.54
CA VAL A 85 -2.35 -0.31 -1.37
C VAL A 85 -0.95 -0.31 -0.74
N ARG A 86 -0.10 0.64 -1.14
CA ARG A 86 1.24 0.83 -0.54
C ARG A 86 1.12 1.19 0.94
N ASP A 87 0.28 2.16 1.29
CA ASP A 87 0.07 2.58 2.68
C ASP A 87 -0.42 1.41 3.54
N TRP A 88 -1.45 0.68 3.08
CA TRP A 88 -1.99 -0.47 3.82
C TRP A 88 -0.97 -1.58 3.98
N THR A 89 -0.21 -1.88 2.94
CA THR A 89 0.83 -2.91 2.98
C THR A 89 1.92 -2.52 3.97
N TYR A 90 2.35 -1.26 3.97
CA TYR A 90 3.34 -0.76 4.92
C TYR A 90 2.85 -0.81 6.37
N SER A 91 1.61 -0.35 6.64
CA SER A 91 1.00 -0.45 7.96
C SER A 91 0.92 -1.91 8.44
N TYR A 92 0.57 -2.82 7.55
CA TYR A 92 0.47 -4.24 7.88
C TYR A 92 1.84 -4.90 8.10
N LEU A 93 2.87 -4.56 7.31
CA LEU A 93 4.25 -5.00 7.57
C LEU A 93 4.73 -4.55 8.95
N LYS A 94 4.44 -3.30 9.32
CA LYS A 94 4.75 -2.78 10.66
C LYS A 94 4.03 -3.56 11.76
N TYR A 95 2.73 -3.80 11.60
CA TYR A 95 1.95 -4.61 12.54
C TYR A 95 2.51 -6.02 12.69
N LEU A 96 2.81 -6.70 11.58
CA LEU A 96 3.41 -8.05 11.63
C LEU A 96 4.75 -8.03 12.35
N TRP A 97 5.58 -7.02 12.10
CA TRP A 97 6.87 -6.87 12.76
C TRP A 97 6.75 -6.64 14.27
N GLU A 98 5.76 -5.87 14.70
CA GLU A 98 5.59 -5.52 16.12
C GLU A 98 4.90 -6.65 16.91
N GLU A 99 3.93 -7.35 16.31
CA GLU A 99 3.04 -8.27 17.03
C GLU A 99 3.24 -9.76 16.68
N HIS A 100 3.83 -10.08 15.52
CA HIS A 100 3.88 -11.44 14.97
C HIS A 100 5.27 -11.85 14.47
N ARG A 101 6.32 -11.13 14.86
CA ARG A 101 7.69 -11.37 14.41
C ARG A 101 8.24 -12.71 14.95
N PRO A 102 8.71 -13.62 14.08
CA PRO A 102 9.51 -14.78 14.50
C PRO A 102 10.82 -14.34 15.16
N GLU A 103 11.32 -15.11 16.14
CA GLU A 103 12.51 -14.76 16.91
C GLU A 103 13.76 -14.56 16.03
N ASP A 104 13.89 -15.34 14.96
CA ASP A 104 15.02 -15.35 14.04
C ASP A 104 14.86 -14.41 12.83
N ALA A 105 13.73 -13.70 12.72
CA ALA A 105 13.47 -12.82 11.59
C ALA A 105 14.21 -11.49 11.73
N VAL A 106 14.95 -11.08 10.69
CA VAL A 106 15.66 -9.79 10.59
C VAL A 106 14.91 -8.76 9.77
N SER A 107 14.04 -9.21 8.86
CA SER A 107 13.11 -8.33 8.14
C SER A 107 11.87 -9.09 7.67
N ILE A 108 10.84 -8.34 7.31
CA ILE A 108 9.69 -8.81 6.57
C ILE A 108 9.62 -8.06 5.24
N GLU A 109 9.34 -8.81 4.18
CA GLU A 109 9.21 -8.32 2.81
C GLU A 109 7.77 -8.55 2.34
N ALA A 110 7.19 -7.54 1.68
CA ALA A 110 5.95 -7.67 0.93
C ALA A 110 6.22 -7.41 -0.55
N VAL A 111 5.78 -8.31 -1.41
CA VAL A 111 5.78 -8.11 -2.86
C VAL A 111 4.34 -7.87 -3.30
N ILE A 112 4.12 -6.70 -3.90
CA ILE A 112 2.84 -6.26 -4.47
C ILE A 112 2.95 -6.37 -5.99
N GLU A 113 2.18 -7.29 -6.57
CA GLU A 113 2.04 -7.39 -8.01
C GLU A 113 0.69 -6.81 -8.40
N TYR A 114 0.66 -5.88 -9.37
CA TYR A 114 -0.58 -5.21 -9.73
C TYR A 114 -0.67 -4.80 -11.20
N ARG A 115 -1.92 -4.58 -11.64
CA ARG A 115 -2.28 -4.05 -12.95
C ARG A 115 -3.28 -2.92 -12.80
N ILE A 116 -3.08 -1.85 -13.57
CA ILE A 116 -4.02 -0.73 -13.65
C ILE A 116 -4.96 -0.97 -14.84
N ASN A 117 -6.28 -0.87 -14.62
CA ASN A 117 -7.32 -0.91 -15.65
C ASN A 117 -7.29 -2.10 -16.63
N LYS A 118 -7.16 -3.33 -16.14
CA LYS A 118 -7.00 -4.54 -16.99
C LYS A 118 -5.89 -4.41 -18.06
N GLY A 119 -4.97 -3.46 -17.91
CA GLY A 119 -3.82 -3.34 -18.79
C GLY A 119 -2.96 -4.60 -18.76
N ASP A 120 -2.19 -4.80 -19.81
CA ASP A 120 -1.38 -6.00 -19.97
C ASP A 120 -0.08 -5.97 -19.13
N GLU A 121 0.34 -4.78 -18.72
CA GLU A 121 1.55 -4.58 -17.91
C GLU A 121 1.30 -4.97 -16.45
N LEU A 122 2.02 -6.01 -16.00
CA LEU A 122 2.10 -6.40 -14.60
C LEU A 122 3.29 -5.68 -13.97
N ILE A 123 3.01 -4.82 -13.00
CA ILE A 123 4.01 -4.10 -12.22
C ILE A 123 4.23 -4.88 -10.92
N SER A 124 5.49 -5.01 -10.49
CA SER A 124 5.85 -5.64 -9.22
C SER A 124 6.67 -4.68 -8.38
N GLU A 125 6.25 -4.49 -7.13
CA GLU A 125 6.90 -3.62 -6.16
C GLU A 125 7.20 -4.38 -4.88
N THR A 126 8.42 -4.21 -4.36
CA THR A 126 8.87 -4.86 -3.13
C THR A 126 9.04 -3.84 -2.01
N TYR A 127 8.42 -4.11 -0.87
CA TYR A 127 8.49 -3.33 0.36
C TYR A 127 9.14 -4.16 1.44
N ARG A 128 9.96 -3.53 2.29
CA ARG A 128 10.65 -4.20 3.39
C ARG A 128 10.53 -3.42 4.68
N TYR A 129 10.36 -4.14 5.79
CA TYR A 129 10.35 -3.59 7.15
C TYR A 129 11.20 -4.46 8.11
N PRO A 130 12.03 -3.86 8.98
CA PRO A 130 12.43 -2.46 8.97
C PRO A 130 13.17 -2.10 7.66
N PRO A 131 13.16 -0.82 7.25
CA PRO A 131 13.93 -0.40 6.08
C PRO A 131 15.41 -0.72 6.32
N ARG A 132 16.09 -1.22 5.28
CA ARG A 132 17.52 -1.53 5.37
C ARG A 132 18.23 -0.23 5.76
N ARG A 133 18.97 -0.23 6.87
CA ARG A 133 19.85 0.90 7.19
C ARG A 133 20.87 0.99 6.06
N GLU A 134 20.75 1.98 5.21
CA GLU A 134 21.85 2.39 4.35
C GLU A 134 22.98 2.82 5.29
N SER A 135 24.05 2.02 5.34
CA SER A 135 25.28 2.39 6.01
C SER A 135 25.89 3.55 5.21
N TRP A 136 25.73 4.77 5.71
CA TRP A 136 26.49 5.94 5.26
C TRP A 136 27.94 5.86 5.74
#